data_AF-A0A7I8CLW8-F1
#
_entry.id   AF-A0A7I8CLW8-F1
#
_cell.length_a   1.000
_cell.length_b   1.000
_cell.length_c   1.000
_cell.angle_alpha   90.00
_cell.angle_beta   90.00
_cell.angle_gamma   90.00
#
_symmetry.space_group_name_H-M   'P 1'
#
loop_
_entity.id
_entity.type
_entity.pdbx_description
1 polymer ?
#
loop_
_entity_poly.entity_id
_entity_poly.type
_entity_poly.pdbx_seq_one_letter_code
_entity_poly.pdbx_strand_id
1 'polypeptide(L)'
;MHKAAWAAAVPTGSMNREAITTVSVAAFAYPDKLRWNVLSRKVVSELREYPAAVHATREYVEAFREFGEPTDLCGLVQYECAKTAMAALALARTTRRRHGAATWKPGAKDSAMERELSDFIKHAEEERKTSLQRRAESVTSRRADVPGLNEALNT
;
A
#
# COMPACT_ATOMS: atom_id res chain seq x y z
N MET A 1 23.59 32.66 9.87
CA MET A 1 22.61 31.95 9.00
C MET A 1 22.97 30.46 8.99
N HIS A 2 22.31 29.64 9.81
CA HIS A 2 22.52 28.19 9.83
C HIS A 2 21.72 27.56 8.69
N LYS A 3 22.36 27.27 7.55
CA LYS A 3 21.78 26.41 6.53
C LYS A 3 21.75 24.99 7.10
N ALA A 4 20.55 24.41 7.09
CA ALA A 4 20.22 23.06 7.48
C ALA A 4 21.16 22.01 6.86
N ALA A 5 22.17 21.57 7.61
CA ALA A 5 23.09 20.51 7.21
C ALA A 5 22.38 19.15 7.03
N TRP A 6 21.17 18.98 7.57
CA TRP A 6 20.36 17.77 7.42
C TRP A 6 19.85 17.54 6.00
N ALA A 7 19.75 18.58 5.17
CA ALA A 7 19.30 18.47 3.77
C ALA A 7 20.42 18.08 2.79
N ALA A 8 21.68 18.08 3.24
CA ALA A 8 22.85 17.74 2.40
C ALA A 8 23.32 16.29 2.56
N ALA A 9 22.69 15.51 3.45
CA ALA A 9 22.95 14.09 3.56
C ALA A 9 22.32 13.39 2.34
N VAL A 10 23.14 13.10 1.33
CA VAL A 10 22.78 12.14 0.28
C VAL A 10 22.46 10.82 0.99
N PRO A 11 21.25 10.23 0.82
CA PRO A 11 20.96 8.92 1.37
C PRO A 11 21.86 7.88 0.69
N THR A 12 23.03 7.60 1.27
CA THR A 12 23.87 6.49 0.88
C THR A 12 23.30 5.23 1.51
N GLY A 13 22.27 4.68 0.88
CA GLY A 13 21.72 3.39 1.27
C GLY A 13 20.37 3.14 0.62
N SER A 14 20.25 2.01 -0.07
CA SER A 14 19.02 1.43 -0.61
C SER A 14 18.08 0.96 0.51
N MET A 15 17.79 1.80 1.51
CA MET A 15 17.02 1.46 2.71
C MET A 15 15.61 0.93 2.39
N ASN A 16 15.05 1.25 1.22
CA ASN A 16 13.72 0.78 0.83
C ASN A 16 13.69 -0.68 0.34
N ARG A 17 14.79 -1.22 -0.20
CA ARG A 17 14.81 -2.63 -0.62
C ARG A 17 14.91 -3.58 0.58
N GLU A 18 15.60 -3.14 1.64
CA GLU A 18 15.83 -3.92 2.86
C GLU A 18 14.56 -4.05 3.73
N ALA A 19 13.74 -3.00 3.83
CA ALA A 19 12.47 -3.06 4.57
C ALA A 19 11.42 -3.99 3.92
N ILE A 20 11.49 -4.17 2.60
CA ILE A 20 10.60 -5.07 1.86
C ILE A 20 11.08 -6.54 2.00
N THR A 21 12.38 -6.77 2.23
CA THR A 21 12.94 -8.11 2.48
C THR A 21 12.62 -8.70 3.86
N THR A 22 12.17 -7.92 4.83
CA THR A 22 11.89 -8.41 6.19
C THR A 22 10.50 -9.03 6.37
N VAL A 23 9.55 -8.80 5.45
CA VAL A 23 8.17 -9.30 5.57
C VAL A 23 8.03 -10.66 4.91
N SER A 24 8.04 -11.77 5.67
CA SER A 24 7.85 -13.13 5.13
C SER A 24 6.60 -13.79 5.72
N VAL A 25 5.96 -14.66 4.92
CA VAL A 25 4.87 -15.50 5.41
C VAL A 25 5.49 -16.74 6.07
N ALA A 26 5.17 -16.96 7.35
CA ALA A 26 5.71 -18.08 8.11
C ALA A 26 5.45 -19.44 7.44
N ALA A 27 6.33 -20.41 7.69
CA ALA A 27 6.11 -21.79 7.33
C ALA A 27 4.81 -22.29 8.00
N PHE A 28 3.92 -22.90 7.22
CA PHE A 28 2.69 -23.48 7.71
C PHE A 28 2.76 -25.00 7.55
N ALA A 29 2.44 -25.71 8.63
CA ALA A 29 2.27 -27.15 8.64
C ALA A 29 1.14 -27.52 9.59
N TYR A 30 0.39 -28.56 9.23
CA TYR A 30 -0.56 -29.16 10.17
C TYR A 30 0.19 -29.94 11.27
N PRO A 31 -0.37 -30.01 12.48
CA PRO A 31 0.12 -30.94 13.49
C PRO A 31 0.00 -32.39 12.98
N ASP A 32 1.00 -33.23 13.24
CA ASP A 32 1.05 -34.63 12.78
C ASP A 32 -0.17 -35.47 13.22
N LYS A 33 -0.87 -35.05 14.28
CA LYS A 33 -2.00 -35.76 14.89
C LYS A 33 -3.32 -34.99 14.78
N LEU A 34 -3.59 -34.35 13.64
CA LEU A 34 -4.87 -33.69 13.42
C LEU A 34 -6.00 -34.71 13.22
N ARG A 35 -6.98 -34.73 14.15
CA ARG A 35 -8.15 -35.60 14.09
C ARG A 35 -9.29 -34.98 13.27
N TRP A 36 -9.23 -35.17 11.96
CA TRP A 36 -10.20 -34.62 10.99
C TRP A 36 -11.66 -35.03 11.25
N ASN A 37 -11.87 -36.23 11.78
CA ASN A 37 -13.19 -36.81 12.03
C ASN A 37 -13.98 -36.14 13.17
N VAL A 38 -13.31 -35.35 14.02
CA VAL A 38 -13.95 -34.63 15.14
C VAL A 38 -14.38 -33.21 14.71
N LEU A 39 -13.91 -32.75 13.55
CA LEU A 39 -14.19 -31.41 13.04
C LEU A 39 -15.47 -31.40 12.19
N SER A 40 -16.18 -30.27 12.20
CA SER A 40 -17.35 -30.09 11.32
C SER A 40 -16.91 -30.03 9.85
N ARG A 41 -17.79 -30.44 8.93
CA ARG A 41 -17.47 -30.43 7.48
C ARG A 41 -17.00 -29.07 6.97
N LYS A 42 -17.58 -27.98 7.50
CA LYS A 42 -17.20 -26.60 7.18
C LYS A 42 -15.77 -26.27 7.62
N VAL A 43 -15.39 -26.67 8.83
CA VAL A 43 -14.02 -26.46 9.34
C VAL A 43 -13.03 -27.29 8.53
N VAL A 44 -13.40 -28.52 8.17
CA VAL A 44 -12.56 -29.37 7.32
C VAL A 44 -12.34 -28.76 5.93
N SER A 45 -13.36 -28.15 5.31
CA SER A 45 -13.18 -27.50 4.01
C SER A 45 -12.26 -26.28 4.09
N GLU A 46 -12.47 -25.41 5.08
CA GLU A 46 -11.62 -24.22 5.29
C GLU A 46 -10.16 -24.60 5.55
N LEU A 47 -9.92 -25.62 6.37
CA LEU A 47 -8.56 -26.12 6.61
C LEU A 47 -7.95 -26.76 5.34
N ARG A 48 -8.74 -27.41 4.49
CA ARG A 48 -8.19 -27.94 3.22
C ARG A 48 -7.78 -26.84 2.25
N GLU A 49 -8.44 -25.69 2.28
CA GLU A 49 -8.13 -24.53 1.43
C GLU A 49 -6.97 -23.68 1.97
N TYR A 50 -6.74 -23.71 3.29
CA TYR A 50 -5.75 -22.87 3.95
C TYR A 50 -4.31 -22.99 3.39
N PRO A 51 -3.77 -24.19 3.07
CA PRO A 51 -2.46 -24.30 2.43
C PRO A 51 -2.37 -23.51 1.11
N ALA A 52 -3.40 -23.59 0.26
CA ALA A 52 -3.45 -22.85 -0.99
C ALA A 52 -3.48 -21.34 -0.74
N ALA A 53 -4.22 -20.89 0.28
CA ALA A 53 -4.24 -19.48 0.70
C ALA A 53 -2.86 -19.00 1.20
N VAL A 54 -2.14 -19.82 1.98
CA VAL A 54 -0.78 -19.51 2.43
C VAL A 54 0.18 -19.41 1.25
N HIS A 55 0.10 -20.34 0.29
CA HIS A 55 0.91 -20.30 -0.93
C HIS A 55 0.62 -19.04 -1.76
N ALA A 56 -0.65 -18.72 -2.03
CA ALA A 56 -1.03 -17.50 -2.75
C ALA A 56 -0.55 -16.22 -2.05
N THR A 57 -0.58 -16.21 -0.71
CA THR A 57 -0.08 -15.06 0.07
C THR A 57 1.44 -14.92 -0.05
N ARG A 58 2.18 -16.03 -0.08
CA ARG A 58 3.64 -16.00 -0.33
C ARG A 58 3.96 -15.46 -1.70
N GLU A 59 3.30 -15.97 -2.74
CA GLU A 59 3.48 -15.51 -4.12
C GLU A 59 3.15 -14.02 -4.25
N TYR A 60 2.09 -13.55 -3.56
CA TYR A 60 1.76 -12.13 -3.52
C TYR A 60 2.87 -11.29 -2.88
N VAL A 61 3.41 -11.71 -1.73
CA VAL A 61 4.48 -11.00 -1.04
C VAL A 61 5.76 -10.99 -1.88
N GLU A 62 6.10 -12.11 -2.53
CA GLU A 62 7.24 -12.21 -3.45
C GLU A 62 7.06 -11.32 -4.68
N ALA A 63 5.88 -11.34 -5.31
CA ALA A 63 5.56 -10.45 -6.43
C ALA A 63 5.58 -8.97 -6.00
N PHE A 64 5.14 -8.65 -4.78
CA PHE A 64 5.23 -7.30 -4.24
C PHE A 64 6.69 -6.89 -3.97
N ARG A 65 7.56 -7.84 -3.59
CA ARG A 65 9.01 -7.58 -3.43
C ARG A 65 9.71 -7.36 -4.76
N GLU A 66 9.34 -8.14 -5.77
CA GLU A 66 9.99 -8.12 -7.09
C GLU A 66 9.49 -6.98 -7.98
N PHE A 67 8.19 -6.69 -7.92
CA PHE A 67 7.53 -5.73 -8.81
C PHE A 67 6.88 -4.55 -8.07
N GLY A 68 7.00 -4.47 -6.74
CA GLY A 68 6.56 -3.29 -5.98
C GLY A 68 7.49 -2.13 -6.26
N GLU A 69 6.98 -1.08 -6.91
CA GLU A 69 7.77 0.08 -7.28
C GLU A 69 8.12 0.93 -6.03
N PRO A 70 9.41 1.25 -5.80
CA PRO A 70 9.83 2.16 -4.72
C PRO A 70 9.19 3.57 -4.81
N THR A 71 8.67 3.92 -5.98
CA THR A 71 7.97 5.17 -6.30
C THR A 71 6.70 5.36 -5.46
N ASP A 72 6.09 4.28 -4.96
CA ASP A 72 4.86 4.34 -4.16
C ASP A 72 5.09 4.90 -2.76
N LEU A 73 6.27 4.73 -2.15
CA LEU A 73 6.44 5.11 -0.75
C LEU A 73 6.51 6.62 -0.56
N CYS A 74 7.26 7.32 -1.43
CA CYS A 74 7.37 8.78 -1.35
C CYS A 74 6.05 9.46 -1.74
N GLY A 75 5.38 8.96 -2.80
CA GLY A 75 4.06 9.44 -3.20
C GLY A 75 3.00 9.19 -2.12
N LEU A 76 3.00 8.01 -1.49
CA LEU A 76 2.09 7.67 -0.40
C LEU A 76 2.33 8.54 0.83
N VAL A 77 3.60 8.75 1.21
CA VAL A 77 3.95 9.65 2.32
C VAL A 77 3.50 11.07 2.02
N GLN A 78 3.72 11.60 0.81
CA GLN A 78 3.25 12.93 0.43
C GLN A 78 1.72 13.03 0.45
N TYR A 79 1.01 12.01 -0.02
CA TYR A 79 -0.44 11.92 0.01
C TYR A 79 -1.00 11.90 1.44
N GLU A 80 -0.44 11.08 2.33
CA GLU A 80 -0.86 11.03 3.73
C GLU A 80 -0.46 12.31 4.50
N CYS A 81 0.69 12.92 4.17
CA CYS A 81 1.05 14.25 4.66
C CYS A 81 0.06 15.33 4.22
N ALA A 82 -0.42 15.29 2.97
CA ALA A 82 -1.41 16.26 2.49
C ALA A 82 -2.76 16.12 3.22
N LYS A 83 -3.21 14.88 3.46
CA LYS A 83 -4.42 14.62 4.28
C LYS A 83 -4.29 15.12 5.70
N THR A 84 -3.17 14.81 6.35
CA THR A 84 -2.92 15.23 7.74
C THR A 84 -2.81 16.75 7.84
N ALA A 85 -2.22 17.43 6.84
CA ALA A 85 -2.22 18.88 6.74
C ALA A 85 -3.63 19.47 6.63
N MET A 86 -4.50 18.90 5.79
CA MET A 86 -5.91 19.30 5.70
C MET A 86 -6.67 19.12 7.02
N ALA A 87 -6.46 17.98 7.70
CA ALA A 87 -7.05 17.72 9.01
C ALA A 87 -6.55 18.71 10.08
N ALA A 88 -5.25 19.03 10.07
CA ALA A 88 -4.65 20.01 10.97
C ALA A 88 -5.23 21.42 10.74
N LEU A 89 -5.44 21.83 9.48
CA LEU A 89 -6.10 23.10 9.14
C LEU A 89 -7.54 23.14 9.65
N ALA A 90 -8.31 22.06 9.48
CA ALA A 90 -9.66 21.95 10.02
C ALA A 90 -9.68 22.02 11.55
N LEU A 91 -8.73 21.35 12.22
CA LEU A 91 -8.58 21.39 13.68
C LEU A 91 -8.20 22.79 14.16
N ALA A 92 -7.28 23.48 13.48
CA ALA A 92 -6.91 24.86 13.79
C ALA A 92 -8.12 25.82 13.66
N ARG A 93 -8.98 25.61 12.67
CA ARG A 93 -10.23 26.39 12.50
C ARG A 93 -11.21 26.17 13.64
N THR A 94 -11.48 24.91 13.98
CA THR A 94 -12.45 24.55 15.02
C THR A 94 -11.99 25.02 16.40
N THR A 95 -10.71 24.84 16.73
CA THR A 95 -10.11 25.30 17.98
C THR A 95 -10.18 26.82 18.11
N ARG A 96 -9.80 27.59 17.07
CA ARG A 96 -9.92 29.06 17.09
C ARG A 96 -11.36 29.53 17.31
N ARG A 97 -12.33 28.93 16.59
CA ARG A 97 -13.76 29.24 16.77
C ARG A 97 -14.23 28.95 18.19
N ARG A 98 -13.81 27.82 18.76
CA ARG A 98 -14.23 27.37 20.10
C ARG A 98 -13.66 28.23 21.22
N HIS A 99 -12.44 28.73 21.07
CA HIS A 99 -11.73 29.49 22.11
C HIS A 99 -11.81 31.02 21.91
N GLY A 100 -12.71 31.50 21.04
CA GLY A 100 -12.91 32.95 20.84
C GLY A 100 -11.68 33.69 20.31
N ALA A 101 -10.74 32.97 19.68
CA ALA A 101 -9.61 33.60 19.00
C ALA A 101 -10.15 34.46 17.84
N ALA A 102 -9.46 35.56 17.55
CA ALA A 102 -9.86 36.48 16.49
C ALA A 102 -10.26 35.73 15.21
N THR A 103 -11.40 36.13 14.60
CA THR A 103 -11.94 35.50 13.40
C THR A 103 -10.85 35.40 12.33
N TRP A 104 -10.36 34.17 12.09
CA TRP A 104 -9.30 33.96 11.12
C TRP A 104 -9.85 34.29 9.74
N LYS A 105 -9.36 35.40 9.18
CA LYS A 105 -9.52 35.74 7.77
C LYS A 105 -8.31 35.14 7.05
N PRO A 106 -8.44 33.93 6.45
CA PRO A 106 -7.36 33.39 5.66
C PRO A 106 -6.99 34.41 4.59
N GLY A 107 -5.73 34.84 4.59
CA GLY A 107 -5.23 35.65 3.48
C GLY A 107 -5.23 34.80 2.20
N ALA A 108 -5.00 35.43 1.04
CA ALA A 108 -4.93 34.73 -0.24
C ALA A 108 -4.00 33.50 -0.22
N LYS A 109 -2.94 33.53 0.59
CA LYS A 109 -2.00 32.43 0.81
C LYS A 109 -2.62 31.20 1.47
N ASP A 110 -3.46 31.38 2.48
CA ASP A 110 -4.05 30.27 3.24
C ASP A 110 -5.19 29.61 2.45
N SER A 111 -5.97 30.41 1.70
CA SER A 111 -6.98 29.88 0.77
C SER A 111 -6.35 29.17 -0.43
N ALA A 112 -5.19 29.64 -0.90
CA ALA A 112 -4.44 28.97 -1.95
C ALA A 112 -3.91 27.62 -1.45
N MET A 113 -3.37 27.55 -0.23
CA MET A 113 -2.86 26.32 0.37
C MET A 113 -3.92 25.22 0.50
N GLU A 114 -5.15 25.56 0.91
CA GLU A 114 -6.23 24.56 0.99
C GLU A 114 -6.66 24.02 -0.37
N ARG A 115 -6.68 24.91 -1.37
CA ARG A 115 -6.97 24.53 -2.75
C ARG A 115 -5.86 23.63 -3.29
N GLU A 116 -4.60 24.02 -3.11
CA GLU A 116 -3.42 23.24 -3.52
C GLU A 116 -3.40 21.86 -2.88
N LEU A 117 -3.68 21.76 -1.57
CA LEU A 117 -3.76 20.47 -0.87
C LEU A 117 -4.92 19.62 -1.39
N SER A 118 -6.08 20.22 -1.65
CA SER A 118 -7.25 19.50 -2.20
C SER A 118 -6.99 18.99 -3.62
N ASP A 119 -6.37 19.81 -4.46
CA ASP A 119 -6.03 19.46 -5.84
C ASP A 119 -4.93 18.38 -5.86
N PHE A 120 -3.94 18.47 -4.98
CA PHE A 120 -2.90 17.45 -4.81
C PHE A 120 -3.48 16.10 -4.37
N ILE A 121 -4.37 16.08 -3.38
CA ILE A 121 -5.02 14.85 -2.90
C ILE A 121 -5.81 14.18 -4.03
N LYS A 122 -6.57 14.95 -4.82
CA LYS A 122 -7.34 14.43 -5.96
C LYS A 122 -6.43 13.82 -7.02
N HIS A 123 -5.40 14.56 -7.42
CA HIS A 123 -4.45 14.09 -8.42
C HIS A 123 -3.72 12.81 -7.95
N ALA A 124 -3.26 12.78 -6.70
CA ALA A 124 -2.62 11.60 -6.13
C ALA A 124 -3.56 10.39 -6.06
N GLU A 125 -4.85 10.59 -5.78
CA GLU A 125 -5.85 9.51 -5.82
C GLU A 125 -6.14 9.01 -7.24
N GLU A 126 -6.17 9.91 -8.22
CA GLU A 126 -6.36 9.56 -9.63
C GLU A 126 -5.17 8.76 -10.16
N GLU A 127 -3.94 9.19 -9.90
CA GLU A 127 -2.72 8.44 -10.22
C GLU A 127 -2.71 7.05 -9.56
N ARG A 128 -3.14 6.96 -8.31
CA ARG A 128 -3.29 5.67 -7.63
C ARG A 128 -4.35 4.77 -8.29
N LYS A 129 -5.47 5.32 -8.73
CA LYS A 129 -6.51 4.55 -9.43
C LYS A 129 -6.03 4.08 -10.80
N THR A 130 -5.35 4.93 -11.56
CA THR A 130 -4.86 4.57 -12.90
C THR A 130 -3.73 3.55 -12.84
N SER A 131 -2.84 3.62 -11.84
CA SER A 131 -1.81 2.61 -11.62
C SER A 131 -2.40 1.26 -11.21
N LEU A 132 -3.38 1.25 -10.31
CA LEU A 132 -4.13 0.03 -9.95
C LEU A 132 -4.87 -0.57 -11.15
N GLN A 133 -5.49 0.25 -11.99
CA GLN A 133 -6.19 -0.19 -13.18
C GLN A 133 -5.22 -0.78 -14.22
N ARG A 134 -4.10 -0.09 -14.52
CA ARG A 134 -3.05 -0.61 -15.41
C ARG A 134 -2.49 -1.95 -14.91
N ARG A 135 -2.34 -2.12 -13.59
CA ARG A 135 -1.90 -3.38 -12.99
C ARG A 135 -2.95 -4.49 -13.14
N ALA A 136 -4.23 -4.18 -12.96
CA ALA A 136 -5.30 -5.15 -13.18
C ALA A 136 -5.29 -5.63 -14.65
N GLU A 137 -5.13 -4.71 -15.59
CA GLU A 137 -5.03 -4.99 -17.04
C GLU A 137 -3.78 -5.83 -17.38
N SER A 138 -2.62 -5.53 -16.79
CA SER A 138 -1.38 -6.29 -17.03
C SER A 138 -1.45 -7.72 -16.48
N VAL A 139 -2.07 -7.91 -15.31
CA VAL A 139 -2.29 -9.23 -14.71
C VAL A 139 -3.25 -10.06 -15.57
N THR A 140 -4.29 -9.44 -16.14
CA THR A 140 -5.19 -10.14 -17.07
C THR A 140 -4.52 -10.53 -18.39
N SER A 141 -3.62 -9.68 -18.93
CA SER A 141 -2.85 -10.01 -20.14
C SER A 141 -1.91 -11.19 -19.92
N ARG A 142 -1.15 -11.20 -18.81
CA ARG A 142 -0.24 -12.32 -18.48
C ARG A 142 -0.96 -13.66 -18.33
N ARG A 143 -2.23 -13.66 -17.90
CA ARG A 143 -3.04 -14.87 -17.75
C ARG A 143 -3.53 -15.42 -19.10
N ALA A 144 -3.67 -14.57 -20.12
CA ALA A 144 -3.99 -14.99 -21.48
C ALA A 144 -2.76 -15.59 -22.20
N ASP A 145 -1.55 -15.21 -21.79
CA ASP A 145 -0.29 -15.64 -22.42
C ASP A 145 0.31 -16.93 -21.85
N VAL A 146 -0.36 -17.65 -20.95
CA VAL A 146 0.09 -18.98 -20.50
C VAL A 146 -0.42 -20.02 -21.51
N PRO A 147 0.43 -20.58 -22.40
CA PRO A 147 -0.01 -21.63 -23.30
C PRO A 147 -0.28 -22.88 -22.45
N GLY A 148 -1.40 -23.54 -22.71
CA GLY A 148 -1.79 -24.75 -22.01
C GLY A 148 -0.66 -25.79 -22.06
N LEU A 149 -0.22 -26.22 -20.88
CA LEU A 149 0.79 -27.26 -20.67
C LEU A 149 0.23 -28.66 -21.01
N ASN A 150 -0.35 -28.82 -22.21
CA ASN A 150 -1.04 -30.04 -22.65
C ASN A 150 -0.44 -30.65 -23.93
N GLU A 151 0.72 -30.20 -24.40
CA GLU A 151 1.33 -30.70 -25.65
C GLU A 151 2.63 -31.52 -25.45
N ALA A 152 2.91 -31.98 -24.23
CA ALA A 152 4.15 -32.70 -23.90
C ALA A 152 3.97 -34.18 -23.49
N LEU A 153 2.90 -34.86 -23.91
CA LEU A 153 2.66 -36.28 -23.56
C LEU A 153 2.22 -37.20 -24.71
N ASN A 154 2.47 -36.82 -25.97
CA ASN A 154 2.28 -37.74 -27.11
C ASN A 154 3.62 -38.04 -27.78
N THR A 155 4.38 -38.99 -27.22
CA THR A 155 5.36 -39.83 -27.95
C THR A 155 5.28 -41.25 -27.44
#